data_AF-A0A951D2P6-F1
#
_entry.id   AF-A0A951D2P6-F1
#
_cell.length_a   1.000
_cell.length_b   1.000
_cell.length_c   1.000
_cell.angle_alpha   90.00
_cell.angle_beta   90.00
_cell.angle_gamma   90.00
#
_symmetry.space_group_name_H-M   'P 1'
#
loop_
_entity.id
_entity.type
_entity.pdbx_description
1 polymer ?
#
loop_
_entity_poly.entity_id
_entity_poly.type
_entity_poly.pdbx_seq_one_letter_code
_entity_poly.pdbx_strand_id
1 'polypeptide(L)'
;MLPLSDGIPARSFPFVNVALIVANFCVWIFYELPNLGSAVYHASFYPCAVNATCHAPEPWGVSWFTAMFMHGSWDHILGNMLFL
;
A
#
# COMPACT_ATOMS: atom_id res chain seq x y z
N MET A 1 1.63 -3.63 -18.12
CA MET A 1 2.65 -4.61 -18.54
C MET A 1 2.22 -5.98 -18.01
N LEU A 2 2.37 -7.06 -18.76
CA LEU A 2 2.10 -8.40 -18.21
C LEU A 2 3.40 -8.96 -17.65
N PRO A 3 3.46 -9.46 -16.40
CA PRO A 3 4.67 -10.07 -15.87
C PRO A 3 4.94 -11.36 -16.64
N LEU A 4 6.14 -11.44 -17.23
CA LEU A 4 6.61 -12.60 -17.97
C LEU A 4 7.75 -13.22 -17.17
N SER A 5 7.73 -14.55 -17.04
CA SER A 5 8.83 -15.29 -16.42
C SER A 5 10.06 -15.27 -17.32
N ASP A 6 11.24 -15.16 -16.72
CA ASP A 6 12.54 -15.28 -17.39
C ASP A 6 12.98 -16.74 -17.59
N GLY A 7 12.19 -17.71 -17.11
CA GLY A 7 12.50 -19.14 -17.18
C GLY A 7 13.56 -19.61 -16.19
N ILE A 8 14.07 -18.73 -15.31
CA ILE A 8 15.06 -19.09 -14.29
C ILE A 8 14.31 -19.65 -13.07
N PRO A 9 14.66 -20.85 -12.58
CA PRO A 9 13.99 -21.43 -11.42
C PRO A 9 14.28 -20.63 -10.15
N ALA A 10 13.24 -20.38 -9.35
CA ALA A 10 13.36 -19.71 -8.07
C ALA A 10 14.21 -20.53 -7.10
N ARG A 11 15.17 -19.87 -6.44
CA ARG A 11 16.11 -20.52 -5.49
C ARG A 11 15.51 -20.74 -4.10
N SER A 12 14.43 -20.03 -3.77
CA SER A 12 13.79 -20.01 -2.46
C SER A 12 12.34 -19.60 -2.59
N PHE A 13 11.52 -20.01 -1.62
CA PHE A 13 10.14 -19.54 -1.53
C PHE A 13 10.10 -18.05 -1.13
N PRO A 14 9.29 -17.20 -1.79
CA PRO A 14 9.32 -15.75 -1.59
C PRO A 14 8.45 -15.33 -0.38
N PHE A 15 8.88 -15.69 0.84
CA PHE A 15 8.12 -15.40 2.07
C PHE A 15 7.80 -13.91 2.25
N VAL A 16 8.74 -13.02 1.93
CA VAL A 16 8.56 -11.57 2.06
C VAL A 16 7.47 -11.06 1.12
N ASN A 17 7.48 -11.48 -0.15
CA ASN A 17 6.44 -11.09 -1.11
C ASN A 17 5.06 -11.57 -0.64
N VAL A 18 4.95 -12.83 -0.23
CA VAL A 18 3.68 -13.37 0.27
C VAL A 18 3.19 -12.60 1.50
N ALA A 19 4.09 -12.29 2.45
CA ALA A 19 3.74 -11.51 3.62
C ALA A 19 3.28 -10.09 3.27
N LEU A 20 3.95 -9.42 2.33
CA LEU A 20 3.56 -8.10 1.84
C LEU A 20 2.21 -8.15 1.11
N ILE A 21 1.96 -9.16 0.27
CA ILE A 21 0.67 -9.35 -0.41
C ILE A 21 -0.44 -9.47 0.63
N VAL A 22 -0.27 -10.36 1.62
CA VAL A 22 -1.27 -10.58 2.68
C VAL A 22 -1.49 -9.28 3.47
N ALA A 23 -0.44 -8.58 3.86
CA ALA A 23 -0.56 -7.31 4.60
C ALA A 23 -1.36 -6.26 3.82
N ASN A 24 -1.08 -6.08 2.51
CA ASN A 24 -1.82 -5.15 1.66
C ASN A 24 -3.30 -5.53 1.55
N PHE A 25 -3.62 -6.81 1.35
CA PHE A 25 -5.02 -7.25 1.34
C PHE A 25 -5.72 -7.08 2.68
N CYS A 26 -5.02 -7.30 3.80
CA CYS A 26 -5.58 -7.04 5.13
C CYS A 26 -5.93 -5.56 5.31
N VAL A 27 -5.03 -4.65 4.95
CA VAL A 27 -5.31 -3.20 5.01
C VAL A 27 -6.48 -2.84 4.10
N TRP A 28 -6.48 -3.29 2.85
CA TRP A 28 -7.57 -3.03 1.91
C TRP A 28 -8.93 -3.50 2.42
N ILE A 29 -9.02 -4.77 2.87
CA ILE A 29 -10.30 -5.37 3.26
C ILE A 29 -10.82 -4.82 4.58
N PHE A 30 -9.95 -4.65 5.58
CA PHE A 30 -10.39 -4.33 6.94
C PHE A 30 -10.36 -2.83 7.25
N TYR A 31 -9.52 -2.04 6.58
CA TYR A 31 -9.35 -0.62 6.86
C TYR A 31 -9.93 0.27 5.75
N GLU A 32 -9.65 -0.06 4.48
CA GLU A 32 -9.99 0.84 3.35
C GLU A 32 -11.40 0.64 2.81
N LEU A 33 -11.83 -0.61 2.58
CA LEU A 33 -13.16 -0.93 2.05
C LEU A 33 -14.34 -0.40 2.91
N PRO A 34 -14.29 -0.44 4.26
CA PRO A 34 -15.40 0.05 5.07
C PRO A 34 -15.65 1.57 4.91
N ASN A 35 -14.60 2.36 4.77
CA ASN A 35 -14.69 3.80 4.59
C ASN A 35 -13.44 4.38 3.93
N LEU A 36 -13.42 4.32 2.60
CA LEU A 36 -12.27 4.76 1.80
C LEU A 36 -11.92 6.23 2.04
N GLY A 37 -12.92 7.11 2.20
CA GLY A 37 -12.68 8.54 2.44
C GLY A 37 -11.96 8.80 3.76
N SER A 38 -12.35 8.10 4.83
CA SER A 38 -11.68 8.18 6.13
C SER A 38 -10.29 7.55 6.09
N ALA A 39 -10.14 6.39 5.44
CA ALA A 39 -8.85 5.73 5.27
C ALA A 39 -7.86 6.62 4.53
N VAL A 40 -8.27 7.23 3.42
CA VAL A 40 -7.47 8.20 2.65
C VAL A 40 -7.10 9.40 3.53
N TYR A 41 -8.03 9.94 4.31
CA TYR A 41 -7.75 11.10 5.16
C TYR A 41 -6.67 10.81 6.21
N HIS A 42 -6.72 9.67 6.90
CA HIS A 42 -5.78 9.37 7.99
C HIS A 42 -4.49 8.70 7.54
N ALA A 43 -4.52 7.85 6.51
CA ALA A 43 -3.39 7.00 6.16
C ALA A 43 -2.62 7.46 4.90
N SER A 44 -3.06 8.54 4.23
CA SER A 44 -2.31 9.12 3.12
C SER A 44 -1.18 10.02 3.60
N PHE A 45 -0.12 10.10 2.81
CA PHE A 45 0.99 11.00 3.05
C PHE A 45 0.72 12.40 2.50
N TYR A 46 0.91 13.42 3.34
CA TYR A 46 0.75 14.84 2.99
C TYR A 46 2.11 15.53 3.01
N PRO A 47 2.73 15.86 1.85
CA PRO A 47 4.06 16.45 1.81
C PRO A 47 4.17 17.79 2.57
N CYS A 48 3.09 18.56 2.63
CA CYS A 48 3.03 19.81 3.39
C CYS A 48 3.23 19.61 4.91
N ALA A 49 2.97 18.42 5.44
CA ALA A 49 3.17 18.11 6.86
C ALA A 49 4.65 17.99 7.25
N VAL A 50 5.53 17.67 6.29
CA VAL A 50 6.98 17.54 6.54
C VAL A 50 7.59 18.89 6.91
N ASN A 51 7.18 19.95 6.21
CA ASN A 51 7.68 21.30 6.45
C ASN A 51 6.73 22.13 7.35
N ALA A 52 5.77 21.48 8.01
CA ALA A 52 4.77 22.10 8.88
C ALA A 52 3.98 23.26 8.21
N THR A 53 3.75 23.18 6.89
CA THR A 53 2.96 24.19 6.16
C THR A 53 1.47 23.89 6.12
N CYS A 54 1.07 22.71 6.61
CA CYS A 54 -0.32 22.31 6.80
C CYS A 54 -0.44 21.41 8.05
N HIS A 55 -1.65 21.27 8.58
CA HIS A 55 -1.95 20.28 9.60
C HIS A 55 -2.52 19.02 8.95
N ALA A 56 -1.74 17.94 8.96
CA ALA A 56 -2.20 16.62 8.56
C ALA A 56 -2.80 15.87 9.76
N PRO A 57 -3.68 14.87 9.52
CA PRO A 57 -4.33 14.13 10.60
C PRO A 57 -3.34 13.30 11.42
N GLU A 58 -2.34 12.73 10.75
CA GLU A 58 -1.30 11.92 11.38
C GLU A 58 0.09 12.53 11.17
N PRO A 59 1.06 12.26 12.07
CA PRO A 59 2.45 12.69 11.89
C PRO A 59 3.02 12.21 10.55
N TRP A 60 3.82 13.04 9.89
CA TRP A 60 4.37 12.73 8.56
C TRP A 60 5.14 11.41 8.52
N GLY A 61 5.83 11.04 9.61
CA GLY A 61 6.59 9.79 9.69
C GLY A 61 5.70 8.54 9.73
N VAL A 62 4.51 8.64 10.33
CA VAL A 62 3.53 7.55 10.35
C VAL A 62 2.85 7.45 8.99
N SER A 63 2.37 8.59 8.48
CA SER A 63 1.66 8.63 7.19
C SER A 63 2.54 8.24 6.00
N TRP A 64 3.86 8.49 6.07
CA TRP A 64 4.83 7.98 5.09
C TRP A 64 4.78 6.46 4.98
N PHE A 65 4.73 5.77 6.12
CA PHE A 65 4.71 4.31 6.16
C PHE A 65 3.34 3.76 5.80
N THR A 66 2.26 4.30 6.38
CA THR A 66 0.91 3.80 6.10
C THR A 66 0.51 3.99 4.64
N ALA A 67 0.96 5.07 4.00
CA ALA A 67 0.69 5.32 2.58
C ALA A 67 1.26 4.23 1.65
N MET A 68 2.27 3.46 2.07
CA MET A 68 2.81 2.35 1.28
C MET A 68 1.82 1.19 1.11
N PHE A 69 0.81 1.08 1.97
CA PHE A 69 -0.17 0.01 1.98
C PHE A 69 -1.56 0.44 1.46
N MET A 70 -1.74 1.74 1.18
CA MET A 70 -3.01 2.31 0.77
C MET A 70 -3.31 2.02 -0.71
N HIS A 71 -4.55 1.66 -0.99
CA HIS A 71 -5.09 1.41 -2.32
C HIS A 71 -6.38 2.20 -2.54
N GLY A 72 -6.69 2.55 -3.79
CA GLY A 72 -7.83 3.43 -4.11
C GLY A 72 -9.03 2.68 -4.67
N SER A 73 -8.80 1.45 -5.14
CA SER A 73 -9.75 0.68 -5.92
C SER A 73 -9.23 -0.75 -6.11
N TRP A 74 -10.12 -1.63 -6.58
CA TRP A 74 -9.77 -3.03 -6.88
C TRP A 74 -8.72 -3.16 -7.99
N ASP A 75 -8.82 -2.35 -9.05
CA ASP A 75 -7.83 -2.33 -10.13
C ASP A 75 -6.46 -1.85 -9.65
N HIS A 76 -6.42 -0.90 -8.70
CA HIS A 76 -5.16 -0.43 -8.11
C HIS A 76 -4.47 -1.54 -7.30
N ILE A 77 -5.18 -2.21 -6.37
CA ILE A 77 -4.57 -3.28 -5.56
C ILE A 77 -4.20 -4.50 -6.39
N LEU A 78 -5.11 -4.99 -7.24
CA LEU A 78 -4.83 -6.17 -8.06
C LEU A 78 -3.70 -5.90 -9.06
N GLY A 79 -3.63 -4.68 -9.61
CA GLY A 79 -2.55 -4.24 -10.46
C GLY A 79 -1.20 -4.25 -9.74
N ASN A 80 -1.12 -3.71 -8.52
CA ASN A 80 0.12 -3.67 -7.74
C ASN A 80 0.58 -5.08 -7.34
N MET A 81 -0.34 -5.93 -6.85
CA MET A 81 0.01 -7.28 -6.39
C MET A 81 0.47 -8.20 -7.53
N LEU A 82 0.08 -7.91 -8.78
CA LEU A 82 0.57 -8.63 -9.96
C LEU A 82 2.08 -8.43 -10.19
N PHE A 83 2.67 -7.33 -9.71
CA PHE A 83 4.08 -6.99 -9.91
C PHE A 83 4.97 -7.19 -8.68
N LEU A 84 4.37 -7.49 -7.52
CA LEU A 84 5.08 -7.59 -6.25
C LEU A 84 5.90 -8.88 -6.14
#